data_AF-A0A352JSR7-F1
#
_entry.id   AF-A0A352JSR7-F1
#
_cell.length_a   1.000
_cell.length_b   1.000
_cell.length_c   1.000
_cell.angle_alpha   90.00
_cell.angle_beta   90.00
_cell.angle_gamma   90.00
#
_symmetry.space_group_name_H-M   'P 1'
#
loop_
_entity.id
_entity.type
_entity.pdbx_description
1 polymer ?
#
loop_
_entity_poly.entity_id
_entity_poly.type
_entity_poly.pdbx_seq_one_letter_code
_entity_poly.pdbx_strand_id
1 'polypeptide(L)'
;MIEKLEKLDKIHSFKRLLEQVSGSKRSLNIAGLIGSSRALLASWLYLKTGRIVLFITPDTESSEKANDDFIAYLGEDMVSLYPSWEVQPYEIRAPHAENVGDRLKTLYDLLRDRKMVICAPAQAILEPTIER
;
A
#
# COMPACT_ATOMS: atom_id res chain seq x y z
N MET A 1 11.73 -1.39 -12.91
CA MET A 1 12.42 -2.28 -11.93
C MET A 1 11.75 -3.66 -11.80
N ILE A 2 10.56 -3.84 -12.38
CA ILE A 2 9.73 -5.04 -12.34
C ILE A 2 10.48 -6.34 -12.70
N GLU A 3 11.28 -6.37 -13.76
CA GLU A 3 12.07 -7.56 -14.14
C GLU A 3 13.03 -8.06 -13.04
N LYS A 4 13.50 -7.15 -12.16
CA LYS A 4 14.35 -7.54 -11.02
C LYS A 4 13.53 -8.21 -9.91
N LEU A 5 12.26 -7.84 -9.74
CA LEU A 5 11.35 -8.45 -8.76
C LEU A 5 11.05 -9.91 -9.12
N GLU A 6 10.97 -10.26 -10.40
CA GLU A 6 10.76 -11.65 -10.84
C GLU A 6 11.90 -12.58 -10.43
N LYS A 7 13.13 -12.05 -10.26
CA LYS A 7 14.26 -12.86 -9.79
C LYS A 7 14.08 -13.35 -8.34
N LEU A 8 13.22 -12.71 -7.54
CA LEU A 8 12.92 -13.13 -6.17
C LEU A 8 12.19 -14.48 -6.12
N ASP A 9 11.54 -14.88 -7.22
CA ASP A 9 10.86 -16.18 -7.33
C ASP A 9 11.81 -17.36 -7.17
N LYS A 10 13.10 -17.16 -7.43
CA LYS A 10 14.11 -18.21 -7.30
C LYS A 10 14.44 -18.53 -5.84
N ILE A 11 14.08 -17.64 -4.91
CA ILE A 11 14.39 -17.80 -3.48
C ILE A 11 13.30 -18.65 -2.82
N HIS A 12 13.72 -19.71 -2.11
CA HIS A 12 12.81 -20.66 -1.47
C HIS A 12 11.84 -19.99 -0.48
N SER A 13 12.31 -19.02 0.31
CA SER A 13 11.49 -18.26 1.26
C SER A 13 10.32 -17.52 0.61
N PHE A 14 10.52 -16.97 -0.59
CA PHE A 14 9.47 -16.27 -1.34
C PHE A 14 8.42 -17.24 -1.87
N LYS A 15 8.83 -18.38 -2.45
CA LYS A 15 7.87 -19.43 -2.89
C LYS A 15 7.00 -19.92 -1.73
N ARG A 16 7.63 -20.23 -0.59
CA ARG A 16 6.93 -20.65 0.62
C ARG A 16 5.93 -19.58 1.10
N LEU A 17 6.31 -18.31 1.03
CA LEU A 17 5.40 -17.21 1.38
C LEU A 17 4.20 -17.15 0.42
N LEU A 18 4.41 -17.30 -0.89
CA LEU A 18 3.31 -17.28 -1.87
C LEU A 18 2.30 -18.40 -1.63
N GLU A 19 2.79 -19.61 -1.33
CA GLU A 19 1.95 -20.75 -0.97
C GLU A 19 1.13 -20.46 0.30
N GLN A 20 1.76 -19.85 1.31
CA GLN A 20 1.08 -19.50 2.56
C GLN A 20 0.02 -18.39 2.37
N VAL A 21 0.29 -17.41 1.51
CA VAL A 21 -0.66 -16.32 1.17
C VAL A 21 -1.82 -16.83 0.33
N SER A 22 -1.59 -17.83 -0.53
CA SER A 22 -2.62 -18.45 -1.37
C SER A 22 -3.46 -19.47 -0.61
N GLY A 23 -2.95 -19.99 0.52
CA GLY A 23 -3.64 -20.93 1.38
C GLY A 23 -4.73 -20.29 2.26
N SER A 24 -5.26 -21.07 3.21
CA SER A 24 -6.36 -20.67 4.10
C SER A 24 -5.93 -19.86 5.33
N LYS A 25 -4.64 -19.55 5.49
CA LYS A 25 -4.16 -18.75 6.62
C LYS A 25 -4.61 -17.30 6.49
N ARG A 26 -5.26 -16.79 7.53
CA ARG A 26 -5.78 -15.40 7.58
C ARG A 26 -4.70 -14.35 7.90
N SER A 27 -3.61 -14.74 8.56
CA SER A 27 -2.53 -13.83 8.93
C SER A 27 -1.16 -14.52 8.91
N LEU A 28 -0.13 -13.77 8.54
CA LEU A 28 1.26 -14.20 8.49
C LEU A 28 2.15 -13.10 9.06
N ASN A 29 3.07 -13.46 9.96
CA ASN A 29 4.06 -12.55 10.50
C ASN A 29 5.39 -12.78 9.80
N ILE A 30 5.98 -11.71 9.28
CA ILE A 30 7.24 -11.73 8.54
C ILE A 30 8.25 -10.87 9.30
N ALA A 31 9.44 -11.39 9.55
CA ALA A 31 10.52 -10.71 10.25
C ALA A 31 11.79 -10.67 9.38
N GLY A 32 12.74 -9.81 9.75
CA GLY A 32 14.01 -9.65 9.03
C GLY A 32 13.99 -8.69 7.85
N LEU A 33 12.93 -7.88 7.73
CA LEU A 33 12.82 -6.82 6.72
C LEU A 33 13.40 -5.52 7.27
N ILE A 34 14.31 -4.89 6.51
CA ILE A 34 14.93 -3.61 6.83
C ILE A 34 14.71 -2.59 5.70
N GLY A 35 14.46 -1.32 6.04
CA GLY A 35 14.25 -0.24 5.07
C GLY A 35 13.17 -0.56 4.01
N SER A 36 13.51 -0.31 2.75
CA SER A 36 12.66 -0.50 1.56
C SER A 36 12.35 -1.97 1.22
N SER A 37 12.94 -2.95 1.93
CA SER A 37 12.63 -4.36 1.70
C SER A 37 11.17 -4.72 2.01
N ARG A 38 10.50 -3.94 2.87
CA ARG A 38 9.05 -4.07 3.14
C ARG A 38 8.23 -3.71 1.90
N ALA A 39 8.54 -2.57 1.28
CA ALA A 39 7.91 -2.13 0.03
C ALA A 39 8.25 -3.07 -1.13
N LEU A 40 9.50 -3.56 -1.21
CA LEU A 40 9.92 -4.57 -2.19
C LEU A 40 9.08 -5.85 -2.08
N LEU A 41 8.90 -6.37 -0.86
CA LEU A 41 8.12 -7.57 -0.61
C LEU A 41 6.64 -7.38 -0.97
N ALA A 42 6.06 -6.27 -0.56
CA ALA A 42 4.67 -5.92 -0.88
C ALA A 42 4.47 -5.71 -2.40
N SER A 43 5.44 -5.10 -3.08
CA SER A 43 5.45 -4.94 -4.55
C SER A 43 5.47 -6.31 -5.25
N TRP A 44 6.31 -7.22 -4.78
CA TRP A 44 6.36 -8.57 -5.30
C TRP A 44 5.05 -9.33 -5.04
N LEU A 45 4.47 -9.23 -3.84
CA LEU A 45 3.16 -9.85 -3.53
C LEU A 45 2.05 -9.30 -4.42
N TYR A 46 2.03 -7.99 -4.67
CA TYR A 46 1.11 -7.34 -5.60
C TYR A 46 1.21 -7.97 -7.00
N LEU A 47 2.42 -8.04 -7.56
CA LEU A 47 2.65 -8.63 -8.88
C LEU A 47 2.27 -10.12 -8.96
N LYS A 48 2.49 -10.90 -7.88
CA LYS A 48 2.20 -12.34 -7.88
C LYS A 48 0.75 -12.70 -7.62
N THR A 49 0.05 -11.90 -6.82
CA THR A 49 -1.34 -12.19 -6.46
C THR A 49 -2.33 -11.48 -7.38
N GLY A 50 -1.94 -10.39 -8.03
CA GLY A 50 -2.85 -9.53 -8.81
C GLY A 50 -3.97 -8.92 -7.97
N ARG A 51 -3.82 -8.91 -6.64
CA ARG A 51 -4.79 -8.36 -5.69
C ARG A 51 -4.41 -6.93 -5.36
N ILE A 52 -5.40 -6.13 -4.95
CA ILE A 52 -5.13 -4.83 -4.34
C ILE A 52 -4.38 -5.07 -3.02
N VAL A 53 -3.31 -4.30 -2.80
CA VAL A 53 -2.50 -4.37 -1.57
C VAL A 53 -2.68 -3.07 -0.81
N LEU A 54 -3.25 -3.14 0.40
CA LEU A 54 -3.24 -2.03 1.34
C LEU A 54 -2.02 -2.14 2.26
N PHE A 55 -1.10 -1.20 2.11
CA PHE A 55 0.12 -1.10 2.91
C PHE A 55 -0.07 -0.05 4.01
N ILE A 56 -0.28 -0.53 5.24
CA ILE A 56 -0.54 0.33 6.39
C ILE A 56 0.77 0.68 7.11
N THR A 57 1.02 1.97 7.32
CA THR A 57 2.19 2.50 8.03
C THR A 57 1.81 3.15 9.37
N PRO A 58 2.75 3.32 10.31
CA PRO A 58 2.46 3.95 11.59
C PRO A 58 2.06 5.43 11.47
N ASP A 59 2.63 6.16 10.52
CA ASP A 59 2.48 7.61 10.37
C ASP A 59 2.56 8.04 8.89
N THR A 60 2.22 9.32 8.62
CA THR A 60 2.19 9.92 7.28
C THR A 60 3.58 9.88 6.62
N GLU A 61 4.63 10.29 7.34
CA GLU A 61 6.00 10.32 6.81
C GLU A 61 6.45 8.93 6.34
N SER A 62 6.14 7.88 7.11
CA SER A 62 6.41 6.49 6.74
C SER A 62 5.58 6.04 5.54
N SER A 63 4.36 6.55 5.38
CA SER A 63 3.49 6.27 4.23
C SER A 63 4.05 6.88 2.95
N GLU A 64 4.50 8.13 3.00
CA GLU A 64 5.10 8.84 1.88
C GLU A 64 6.42 8.18 1.44
N LYS A 65 7.31 7.86 2.39
CA LYS A 65 8.54 7.12 2.09
C LYS A 65 8.26 5.76 1.45
N ALA A 66 7.26 5.03 1.94
CA ALA A 66 6.86 3.76 1.36
C ALA A 66 6.30 3.97 -0.07
N ASN A 67 5.49 5.01 -0.28
CA ASN A 67 4.94 5.36 -1.58
C ASN A 67 6.06 5.64 -2.60
N ASP A 68 7.09 6.39 -2.24
CA ASP A 68 8.26 6.62 -3.09
C ASP A 68 9.00 5.33 -3.44
N ASP A 69 9.20 4.43 -2.46
CA ASP A 69 9.77 3.11 -2.69
C ASP A 69 8.90 2.30 -3.69
N PHE A 70 7.58 2.31 -3.52
CA PHE A 70 6.66 1.61 -4.42
C PHE A 70 6.68 2.19 -5.84
N ILE A 71 6.70 3.51 -6.00
CA ILE A 71 6.81 4.18 -7.31
C ILE A 71 8.13 3.77 -7.97
N ALA A 72 9.24 3.71 -7.23
CA ALA A 72 10.52 3.26 -7.77
C ALA A 72 10.48 1.78 -8.24
N TYR A 73 9.70 0.93 -7.57
CA TYR A 73 9.59 -0.49 -7.91
C TYR A 73 8.60 -0.80 -9.03
N LEU A 74 7.39 -0.25 -8.95
CA LEU A 74 6.24 -0.56 -9.79
C LEU A 74 5.99 0.51 -10.85
N GLY A 75 6.23 1.78 -10.54
CA GLY A 75 5.83 2.93 -11.34
C GLY A 75 4.58 3.61 -10.77
N GLU A 76 4.38 4.87 -11.13
CA GLU A 76 3.36 5.75 -10.56
C GLU A 76 1.92 5.27 -10.81
N ASP A 77 1.65 4.65 -11.98
CA ASP A 77 0.30 4.21 -12.36
C ASP A 77 -0.28 3.09 -11.49
N MET A 78 0.56 2.36 -10.77
CA MET A 78 0.16 1.20 -9.94
C MET A 78 0.17 1.50 -8.45
N VAL A 79 0.44 2.73 -8.06
CA VAL A 79 0.61 3.12 -6.66
C VAL A 79 -0.28 4.31 -6.35
N SER A 80 -0.93 4.27 -5.19
CA SER A 80 -1.77 5.37 -4.71
C SER A 80 -1.47 5.66 -3.25
N LEU A 81 -1.26 6.94 -2.93
CA LEU A 81 -1.20 7.40 -1.56
C LEU A 81 -2.62 7.72 -1.07
N TYR A 82 -2.99 7.19 0.09
CA TYR A 82 -4.24 7.52 0.78
C TYR A 82 -3.92 8.24 2.09
N PRO A 83 -3.79 9.58 2.05
CA PRO A 83 -3.31 10.35 3.17
C PRO A 83 -4.38 10.52 4.26
N SER A 84 -3.91 10.87 5.46
CA SER A 84 -4.76 11.34 6.56
C SER A 84 -5.36 12.71 6.22
N TRP A 85 -6.43 13.11 6.88
CA TRP A 85 -6.93 14.48 6.75
C TRP A 85 -5.95 15.53 7.30
N GLU A 86 -5.07 15.12 8.22
CA GLU A 86 -4.12 15.99 8.94
C GLU A 86 -4.75 17.16 9.71
N VAL A 87 -6.07 17.08 9.89
CA VAL A 87 -6.88 18.00 10.68
C VAL A 87 -7.32 17.23 11.93
N GLN A 88 -7.20 17.86 13.10
CA GLN A 88 -7.65 17.20 14.33
C GLN A 88 -9.19 17.10 14.36
N PRO A 89 -9.76 16.08 15.01
CA PRO A 89 -11.21 16.03 15.22
C PRO A 89 -11.71 17.34 15.85
N TYR A 90 -12.77 17.91 15.29
CA TYR A 90 -13.40 19.17 15.72
C TYR A 90 -12.59 20.47 15.48
N GLU A 91 -11.49 20.40 14.73
CA GLU A 91 -10.79 21.59 14.28
C GLU A 91 -11.51 22.24 13.10
N ILE A 92 -11.78 23.55 13.18
CA ILE A 92 -12.46 24.31 12.12
C ILE A 92 -11.42 24.71 11.05
N ARG A 93 -10.82 23.71 10.43
CA ARG A 93 -9.87 23.86 9.33
C ARG A 93 -10.26 22.89 8.22
N ALA A 94 -10.31 23.39 6.99
CA ALA A 94 -10.49 22.52 5.85
C ALA A 94 -9.22 21.67 5.64
N PRO A 95 -9.35 20.38 5.32
CA PRO A 95 -8.20 19.57 4.92
C PRO A 95 -7.54 20.17 3.68
N HIS A 96 -6.26 19.85 3.50
CA HIS A 96 -5.52 20.26 2.32
C HIS A 96 -6.15 19.68 1.05
N ALA A 97 -6.28 20.49 0.00
CA ALA A 97 -6.94 20.09 -1.24
C ALA A 97 -6.26 18.90 -1.91
N GLU A 98 -4.94 18.79 -1.76
CA GLU A 98 -4.13 17.64 -2.22
C GLU A 98 -4.59 16.35 -1.51
N ASN A 99 -4.69 16.35 -0.18
CA ASN A 99 -5.16 15.20 0.59
C ASN A 99 -6.58 14.78 0.20
N VAL A 100 -7.47 15.74 -0.06
CA VAL A 100 -8.83 15.47 -0.56
C VAL A 100 -8.76 14.82 -1.95
N GLY A 101 -7.96 15.38 -2.85
CA GLY A 101 -7.81 14.89 -4.22
C GLY A 101 -7.27 13.46 -4.27
N ASP A 102 -6.22 13.18 -3.51
CA ASP A 102 -5.58 11.87 -3.47
C ASP A 102 -6.53 10.80 -2.91
N ARG A 103 -7.22 11.09 -1.80
CA ARG A 103 -8.22 10.16 -1.24
C ARG A 103 -9.33 9.86 -2.23
N LEU A 104 -9.88 10.89 -2.89
CA LEU A 104 -10.94 10.71 -3.88
C LEU A 104 -10.45 9.91 -5.08
N LYS A 105 -9.21 10.15 -5.56
CA LYS A 105 -8.58 9.39 -6.64
C LYS A 105 -8.44 7.92 -6.25
N THR A 106 -7.90 7.61 -5.08
CA THR A 106 -7.77 6.23 -4.58
C THR A 106 -9.13 5.52 -4.52
N LEU A 107 -10.14 6.16 -3.92
CA LEU A 107 -11.47 5.58 -3.77
C LEU A 107 -12.14 5.37 -5.14
N TYR A 108 -11.99 6.33 -6.04
CA TYR A 108 -12.51 6.22 -7.41
C TYR A 108 -11.87 5.05 -8.18
N ASP A 109 -10.55 4.89 -8.10
CA ASP A 109 -9.87 3.80 -8.77
C ASP A 109 -10.21 2.44 -8.14
N LEU A 110 -10.40 2.39 -6.82
CA LEU A 110 -10.92 1.22 -6.09
C LEU A 110 -12.33 0.82 -6.58
N LEU A 111 -13.23 1.79 -6.76
CA LEU A 111 -14.58 1.54 -7.28
C LEU A 111 -14.59 1.01 -8.72
N ARG A 112 -13.51 1.24 -9.47
CA ARG A 112 -13.29 0.73 -10.83
C ARG A 112 -12.49 -0.57 -10.89
N ASP A 113 -12.32 -1.25 -9.76
CA ASP A 113 -11.58 -2.51 -9.62
C ASP A 113 -10.13 -2.44 -10.13
N ARG A 114 -9.54 -1.24 -10.21
CA ARG A 114 -8.14 -1.09 -10.59
C ARG A 114 -7.25 -1.78 -9.56
N LYS A 115 -6.30 -2.58 -10.04
CA LYS A 115 -5.28 -3.20 -9.19
C LYS A 115 -4.19 -2.17 -8.92
N MET A 116 -3.90 -1.94 -7.65
CA MET A 116 -2.87 -1.01 -7.20
C MET A 116 -2.36 -1.40 -5.82
N VAL A 117 -1.23 -0.81 -5.44
CA VAL A 117 -0.77 -0.74 -4.06
C VAL A 117 -1.24 0.60 -3.47
N ILE A 118 -1.88 0.56 -2.32
CA ILE A 118 -2.36 1.73 -1.59
C ILE A 118 -1.51 1.90 -0.34
N CYS A 119 -0.84 3.04 -0.21
CA CYS A 119 -0.09 3.40 0.99
C CYS A 119 -0.93 4.29 1.88
N ALA A 120 -1.16 3.89 3.13
CA ALA A 120 -1.97 4.66 4.05
C ALA A 120 -1.38 4.62 5.47
N PRO A 121 -1.30 5.76 6.19
CA PRO A 121 -1.05 5.72 7.61
C PRO A 121 -2.25 5.11 8.34
N ALA A 122 -1.99 4.48 9.50
CA ALA A 122 -3.03 3.87 10.32
C ALA A 122 -4.17 4.85 10.67
N GLN A 123 -3.85 6.13 10.86
CA GLN A 123 -4.83 7.18 11.09
C GLN A 123 -5.83 7.32 9.93
N ALA A 124 -5.36 7.37 8.67
CA ALA A 124 -6.23 7.56 7.51
C ALA A 124 -7.26 6.44 7.35
N ILE A 125 -6.91 5.22 7.75
CA ILE A 125 -7.78 4.03 7.68
C ILE A 125 -8.86 4.05 8.77
N LEU A 126 -8.59 4.70 9.91
CA LEU A 126 -9.57 4.84 10.99
C LEU A 126 -10.53 6.02 10.77
N GLU A 127 -10.18 6.96 9.90
CA GLU A 127 -11.03 8.07 9.53
C GLU A 127 -12.22 7.59 8.68
N PRO A 128 -13.47 7.90 9.08
CA PRO A 128 -14.63 7.51 8.30
C PRO A 128 -14.60 8.17 6.91
N THR A 129 -15.04 7.42 5.91
CA THR A 129 -15.22 7.90 4.54
C THR A 129 -16.67 7.74 4.12
N ILE A 130 -17.02 8.30 2.97
CA ILE A 130 -18.36 8.26 2.40
C ILE A 130 -18.72 6.81 2.05
N GLU A 131 -19.97 6.43 2.31
CA GLU A 131 -20.48 5.11 1.93
C GLU A 131 -20.61 4.97 0.40
N ARG A 132 -20.53 3.72 -0.09
CA ARG A 132 -20.64 3.38 -1.52
C ARG A 132 -22.07 3.43 -2.03
#